data_AF-A0A6M0CU65-F1
#
_entry.id   AF-A0A6M0CU65-F1
#
_cell.length_a   1.000
_cell.length_b   1.000
_cell.length_c   1.000
_cell.angle_alpha   90.00
_cell.angle_beta   90.00
_cell.angle_gamma   90.00
#
_symmetry.space_group_name_H-M   'P 1'
#
loop_
_entity.id
_entity.type
_entity.pdbx_description
1 polymer ?
#
loop_
_entity_poly.entity_id
_entity_poly.type
_entity_poly.pdbx_seq_one_letter_code
_entity_poly.pdbx_strand_id
1 'polypeptide(L)'
;PADLSGQRFDLAVLVDCLEHLDKRDGLQLLGGIRNLNASRVAVLADLAASGWSDTDFYSLALQASERFEREQQVLTLFTYDLRDYKQVPDWLNAKFWANPQNFGKYWW
;
A
#
# COMPACT_ATOMS: atom_id res chain seq x y z
N PRO A 1 -1.99 -6.41 21.80
CA PRO A 1 -1.31 -5.96 23.04
C PRO A 1 -0.88 -4.51 22.90
N ALA A 2 -1.09 -3.67 23.91
CA ALA A 2 -0.76 -2.24 23.85
C ALA A 2 0.72 -1.97 23.49
N ASP A 3 1.60 -2.88 23.89
CA ASP A 3 3.04 -2.78 23.66
C ASP A 3 3.41 -2.94 22.18
N LEU A 4 2.62 -3.72 21.42
CA LEU A 4 2.85 -3.98 20.00
C LEU A 4 2.24 -2.91 19.08
N SER A 5 1.18 -2.21 19.53
CA SER A 5 0.45 -1.27 18.67
C SER A 5 1.29 -0.06 18.24
N GLY A 6 2.25 0.37 19.06
CA GLY A 6 3.16 1.46 18.75
C GLY A 6 4.46 1.03 18.08
N GLN A 7 4.70 -0.27 17.93
CA GLN A 7 5.95 -0.77 17.40
C GLN A 7 5.99 -0.68 15.87
N ARG A 8 7.14 -0.25 15.35
CA ARG A 8 7.48 -0.28 13.94
C ARG A 8 8.17 -1.61 13.61
N PHE A 9 7.75 -2.22 12.53
CA PHE A 9 8.32 -3.43 11.94
C PHE A 9 8.79 -3.12 10.51
N ASP A 10 9.80 -3.87 10.07
CA ASP A 10 10.33 -3.71 8.72
C ASP A 10 9.42 -4.29 7.64
N LEU A 11 8.54 -5.23 8.01
CA LEU A 11 7.61 -5.92 7.12
C LEU A 11 6.41 -6.42 7.91
N ALA A 12 5.21 -6.23 7.35
CA ALA A 12 4.01 -6.95 7.76
C ALA A 12 3.57 -7.90 6.65
N VAL A 13 3.21 -9.12 7.03
CA VAL A 13 2.68 -10.14 6.11
C VAL A 13 1.27 -10.48 6.57
N LEU A 14 0.31 -10.37 5.66
CA LEU A 14 -1.09 -10.72 5.88
C LEU A 14 -1.46 -11.86 4.95
N VAL A 15 -1.98 -12.94 5.52
CA VAL A 15 -2.39 -14.16 4.81
C VAL A 15 -3.65 -14.67 5.48
N ASP A 16 -4.64 -15.08 4.69
CA ASP A 16 -5.88 -15.68 5.20
C ASP A 16 -6.53 -14.81 6.30
N CYS A 17 -6.68 -13.53 5.98
CA CYS A 17 -7.14 -12.50 6.91
C CYS A 17 -8.34 -11.74 6.33
N LEU A 18 -8.23 -11.29 5.08
CA LEU A 18 -9.24 -10.44 4.44
C LEU A 18 -10.49 -11.24 4.07
N GLU A 19 -10.34 -12.54 3.93
CA GLU A 19 -11.39 -13.53 3.68
C GLU A 19 -12.37 -13.64 4.87
N HIS A 20 -11.92 -13.27 6.07
CA HIS A 20 -12.68 -13.42 7.32
C HIS A 20 -13.15 -12.08 7.89
N LEU A 21 -12.90 -10.97 7.18
CA LEU A 21 -13.23 -9.63 7.62
C LEU A 21 -14.22 -8.98 6.67
N ASP A 22 -15.10 -8.15 7.20
CA ASP A 22 -15.85 -7.26 6.34
C ASP A 22 -14.93 -6.24 5.66
N LYS A 23 -15.43 -5.61 4.59
CA LYS A 23 -14.64 -4.70 3.78
C LYS A 23 -14.08 -3.53 4.58
N ARG A 24 -14.85 -3.01 5.54
CA ARG A 24 -14.48 -1.84 6.33
C ARG A 24 -13.35 -2.19 7.29
N ASP A 25 -13.46 -3.29 8.00
CA ASP A 25 -12.48 -3.73 8.98
C ASP A 25 -11.17 -4.13 8.28
N GLY A 26 -11.24 -4.79 7.13
CA GLY A 26 -10.06 -5.09 6.32
C GLY A 26 -9.35 -3.83 5.80
N LEU A 27 -10.09 -2.79 5.38
CA LEU A 27 -9.50 -1.49 5.00
C LEU A 27 -8.82 -0.81 6.20
N GLN A 28 -9.44 -0.84 7.38
CA GLN A 28 -8.86 -0.30 8.61
C GLN A 28 -7.60 -1.05 9.02
N LEU A 29 -7.60 -2.38 8.92
CA LEU A 29 -6.44 -3.22 9.21
C LEU A 29 -5.27 -2.89 8.28
N LEU A 30 -5.49 -2.91 6.96
CA LEU A 30 -4.44 -2.65 5.98
C LEU A 30 -3.90 -1.22 6.07
N GLY A 31 -4.80 -0.23 6.16
CA GLY A 31 -4.42 1.17 6.32
C GLY A 31 -3.69 1.45 7.63
N GLY A 32 -4.15 0.85 8.73
CA GLY A 32 -3.52 0.93 10.04
C GLY A 32 -2.10 0.38 10.02
N ILE A 33 -1.92 -0.87 9.54
CA ILE A 33 -0.61 -1.51 9.45
C ILE A 33 0.34 -0.69 8.56
N ARG A 34 -0.10 -0.30 7.36
CA ARG A 34 0.69 0.48 6.40
C ARG A 34 1.17 1.81 6.98
N ASN A 35 0.30 2.51 7.71
CA ASN A 35 0.61 3.86 8.17
C ASN A 35 1.37 3.87 9.50
N LEU A 36 1.01 2.95 10.40
CA LEU A 36 1.46 2.98 11.80
C LEU A 36 2.53 1.94 12.08
N ASN A 37 2.45 0.75 11.50
CA ASN A 37 3.25 -0.39 11.96
C ASN A 37 4.37 -0.82 11.00
N ALA A 38 4.22 -0.72 9.68
CA ALA A 38 5.22 -1.26 8.76
C ALA A 38 5.51 -0.37 7.55
N SER A 39 6.79 -0.25 7.19
CA SER A 39 7.23 0.43 5.97
C SER A 39 7.08 -0.44 4.72
N ARG A 40 6.95 -1.76 4.90
CA ARG A 40 6.67 -2.72 3.83
C ARG A 40 5.51 -3.62 4.23
N VAL A 41 4.63 -3.92 3.27
CA VAL A 41 3.47 -4.77 3.48
C VAL A 41 3.37 -5.77 2.33
N ALA A 42 3.12 -7.03 2.67
CA ALA A 42 2.79 -8.08 1.72
C ALA A 42 1.44 -8.70 2.11
N VAL A 43 0.52 -8.77 1.16
CA VAL A 43 -0.81 -9.35 1.35
C VAL A 43 -1.00 -10.46 0.34
N LEU A 44 -1.25 -11.68 0.81
CA LEU A 44 -1.75 -12.76 -0.01
C LEU A 44 -3.27 -12.81 0.17
N ALA A 45 -3.99 -12.50 -0.90
CA ALA A 45 -5.45 -12.46 -0.89
C ALA A 45 -6.03 -13.43 -1.92
N ASP A 46 -7.03 -14.20 -1.50
CA ASP A 46 -7.95 -14.89 -2.39
C ASP A 46 -9.07 -13.93 -2.78
N LEU A 47 -8.97 -13.36 -3.98
CA LEU A 47 -9.94 -12.35 -4.44
C LEU A 47 -11.35 -12.96 -4.63
N ALA A 48 -11.42 -14.25 -5.00
CA ALA A 48 -12.69 -14.93 -5.22
C ALA A 48 -13.41 -15.21 -3.90
N ALA A 49 -12.67 -15.47 -2.82
CA ALA A 49 -13.21 -15.76 -1.50
C ALA A 49 -13.44 -14.52 -0.62
N SER A 50 -12.70 -13.42 -0.84
CA SER A 50 -12.70 -12.26 0.07
C SER A 50 -13.69 -11.15 -0.30
N GLY A 51 -14.20 -11.12 -1.54
CA GLY A 51 -14.99 -9.98 -2.03
C GLY A 51 -14.14 -8.70 -2.23
N TRP A 52 -12.81 -8.85 -2.28
CA TRP A 52 -11.89 -7.79 -2.65
C TRP A 52 -11.59 -7.80 -4.14
N SER A 53 -11.32 -6.62 -4.69
CA SER A 53 -10.85 -6.41 -6.05
C SER A 53 -9.43 -5.87 -6.04
N ASP A 54 -8.69 -6.01 -7.14
CA ASP A 54 -7.36 -5.40 -7.28
C ASP A 54 -7.39 -3.88 -6.99
N THR A 55 -8.47 -3.20 -7.37
CA THR A 55 -8.60 -1.74 -7.17
C THR A 55 -8.62 -1.32 -5.71
N ASP A 56 -9.08 -2.18 -4.81
CA ASP A 56 -9.04 -1.88 -3.38
C ASP A 56 -7.60 -1.83 -2.87
N PHE A 57 -6.74 -2.72 -3.35
CA PHE A 57 -5.31 -2.73 -3.02
C PHE A 57 -4.59 -1.54 -3.65
N TYR A 58 -4.91 -1.19 -4.91
CA TYR A 58 -4.37 0.00 -5.58
C TYR A 58 -4.73 1.30 -4.84
N SER A 59 -5.95 1.39 -4.29
CA SER A 59 -6.36 2.55 -3.49
C SER A 59 -5.50 2.76 -2.24
N LEU A 60 -4.91 1.67 -1.73
CA LEU A 60 -3.99 1.65 -0.61
C LEU A 60 -2.52 1.76 -1.03
N ALA A 61 -2.24 2.04 -2.30
CA ALA A 61 -0.92 2.08 -2.92
C ALA A 61 -0.17 0.73 -2.91
N LEU A 62 -0.86 -0.39 -2.68
CA LEU A 62 -0.29 -1.70 -2.93
C LEU A 62 -0.34 -2.01 -4.43
N GLN A 63 0.61 -2.80 -4.92
CA GLN A 63 0.69 -3.23 -6.31
C GLN A 63 0.59 -4.75 -6.37
N ALA A 64 -0.09 -5.30 -7.38
CA ALA A 64 -0.07 -6.74 -7.63
C ALA A 64 1.35 -7.14 -8.08
N SER A 65 1.96 -8.09 -7.39
CA SER A 65 3.31 -8.59 -7.68
C SER A 65 3.29 -9.96 -8.33
N GLU A 66 2.56 -10.92 -7.76
CA GLU A 66 2.60 -12.32 -8.22
C GLU A 66 1.23 -13.00 -8.02
N ARG A 67 1.01 -14.13 -8.71
CA ARG A 67 -0.14 -15.01 -8.50
C ARG A 67 0.32 -16.45 -8.27
N PHE A 68 -0.30 -17.10 -7.30
CA PHE A 68 -0.01 -18.47 -6.91
C PHE A 68 -1.27 -19.31 -7.08
N GLU A 69 -1.19 -20.39 -7.85
CA GLU A 69 -2.30 -21.30 -8.10
C GLU A 69 -2.05 -22.63 -7.40
N ARG A 70 -3.04 -23.10 -6.64
CA ARG A 70 -3.04 -24.44 -6.02
C ARG A 70 -4.44 -25.01 -6.07
N GLU A 71 -4.63 -26.07 -6.85
CA GLU A 71 -5.92 -26.74 -7.03
C GLU A 71 -7.02 -25.76 -7.48
N GLN A 72 -8.08 -25.54 -6.68
CA GLN A 72 -9.14 -24.57 -6.98
C GLN A 72 -8.91 -23.19 -6.35
N GLN A 73 -7.73 -22.93 -5.77
CA GLN A 73 -7.40 -21.67 -5.13
C GLN A 73 -6.38 -20.86 -5.91
N VAL A 74 -6.63 -19.55 -6.05
CA VAL A 74 -5.69 -18.59 -6.62
C VAL A 74 -5.45 -17.47 -5.60
N LEU A 75 -4.20 -17.33 -5.15
CA LEU A 75 -3.78 -16.24 -4.28
C LEU A 75 -3.06 -15.18 -5.10
N THR A 76 -3.48 -13.92 -4.98
CA THR A 76 -2.74 -12.78 -5.55
C THR A 76 -1.93 -12.11 -4.45
N LEU A 77 -0.64 -11.93 -4.70
CA LEU A 77 0.26 -11.17 -3.84
C LEU A 77 0.19 -9.69 -4.20
N PHE A 78 -0.18 -8.88 -3.21
CA PHE A 78 -0.09 -7.42 -3.28
C PHE A 78 1.02 -6.93 -2.35
N THR A 79 1.85 -6.01 -2.83
CA THR A 79 2.96 -5.47 -2.04
C THR A 79 2.95 -3.95 -1.98
N TYR A 80 3.46 -3.41 -0.88
CA TYR A 80 3.76 -2.00 -0.70
C TYR A 80 5.15 -1.87 -0.10
N ASP A 81 5.96 -0.96 -0.64
CA ASP A 81 7.22 -0.53 -0.04
C ASP A 81 7.24 1.00 -0.02
N LEU A 82 7.32 1.59 1.17
CA LEU A 82 7.37 3.04 1.36
C LEU A 82 8.53 3.70 0.61
N ARG A 83 9.66 2.98 0.41
CA ARG A 83 10.84 3.51 -0.29
C ARG A 83 10.58 3.70 -1.78
N ASP A 84 9.89 2.75 -2.39
CA ASP A 84 9.75 2.68 -3.85
C ASP A 84 8.32 2.99 -4.34
N TYR A 85 7.38 3.25 -3.43
CA TYR A 85 5.96 3.45 -3.75
C TYR A 85 5.72 4.59 -4.76
N LYS A 86 6.54 5.64 -4.71
CA LYS A 86 6.44 6.80 -5.59
C LYS A 86 7.79 7.13 -6.18
N GLN A 87 7.92 6.90 -7.48
CA GLN A 87 9.01 7.44 -8.27
C GLN A 87 8.90 8.97 -8.28
N VAL A 88 9.99 9.66 -7.97
CA VAL A 88 10.07 11.13 -8.07
C VAL A 88 10.08 11.47 -9.56
N PRO A 89 9.03 12.08 -10.11
CA PRO A 89 9.02 12.42 -11.53
C PRO A 89 10.03 13.53 -11.82
N ASP A 90 10.61 13.53 -13.02
CA ASP A 90 11.59 14.55 -13.43
C ASP A 90 11.04 15.98 -13.36
N TRP A 91 9.73 16.16 -13.48
CA TRP A 91 9.10 17.48 -13.36
C TRP A 91 8.95 17.98 -11.91
N LEU A 92 9.09 17.09 -10.92
CA LEU A 92 9.00 17.41 -9.49
C LEU A 92 10.37 17.79 -8.92
N ASN A 93 11.04 18.75 -9.54
CA ASN A 93 12.27 19.35 -9.02
C ASN A 93 12.35 20.84 -9.36
N ALA A 94 13.23 21.57 -8.67
CA ALA A 94 13.45 23.02 -8.81
C ALA A 94 13.64 23.54 -10.23
N LYS A 95 14.02 22.70 -11.20
CA LYS A 95 14.20 23.12 -12.60
C LYS A 95 12.87 23.21 -13.37
N PHE A 96 11.86 22.46 -12.97
CA PHE A 96 10.60 22.33 -13.73
C PHE A 96 9.34 22.65 -12.90
N TRP A 97 9.41 22.53 -11.57
CA TRP A 97 8.31 22.95 -10.69
C TRP A 97 8.42 24.45 -10.38
N ALA A 98 7.27 25.13 -10.32
CA ALA A 98 7.10 26.51 -9.87
C ALA A 98 7.70 27.64 -10.74
N ASN A 99 7.94 27.46 -12.05
CA ASN A 99 8.51 28.52 -12.92
C ASN A 99 9.74 29.17 -12.25
N PRO A 100 10.88 28.46 -12.12
CA PRO A 100 12.03 28.91 -11.33
C PRO A 100 12.53 30.32 -11.68
N GLN A 101 12.34 30.75 -12.92
CA GLN A 101 12.59 32.11 -13.38
C GLN A 101 11.78 33.21 -12.67
N ASN A 102 10.67 32.87 -12.01
CA ASN A 102 9.78 33.76 -11.27
C ASN A 102 9.99 33.68 -9.75
N PHE A 103 10.87 32.80 -9.26
CA PHE A 103 11.16 32.65 -7.83
C PHE A 103 11.69 33.98 -7.26
N GLY A 104 10.97 34.55 -6.28
CA GLY A 104 11.29 35.84 -5.66
C GLY A 104 10.98 37.10 -6.49
N LYS A 105 10.41 36.97 -7.70
CA LYS A 105 10.08 38.12 -8.56
C LYS A 105 8.65 38.60 -8.43
N TYR A 106 7.71 37.68 -8.26
CA TYR A 106 6.30 37.97 -8.08
C TYR A 106 5.84 37.32 -6.79
N TRP A 107 5.09 38.09 -6.00
CA TRP A 107 4.35 37.57 -4.86
C TRP A 107 2.91 37.41 -5.34
N TRP A 108 2.39 36.20 -5.28
CA TRP A 108 0.97 35.90 -5.40
C TRP A 108 0.50 35.31 -4.08
#